data_AF-A0A6H1ZV46-F1
#
_entry.id   AF-A0A6H1ZV46-F1
#
_cell.length_a   1.000
_cell.length_b   1.000
_cell.length_c   1.000
_cell.angle_alpha   90.00
_cell.angle_beta   90.00
_cell.angle_gamma   90.00
#
_symmetry.space_group_name_H-M   'P 1'
#
loop_
_entity.id
_entity.type
_entity.pdbx_description
1 polymer ?
#
loop_
_entity_poly.entity_id
_entity_poly.type
_entity_poly.pdbx_seq_one_letter_code
_entity_poly.pdbx_strand_id
1 'polypeptide(L)'
;MKQINYNILPDYMRNEAKRYIEEGIPCGDFLTAVFENNLVEAFGKADDTNQMFMFEYAKFLYNEAPRSCWGSKETVDKWISNGGLKGVSA
;
A
#
# COMPACT_ATOMS: atom_id res chain seq x y z
N MET A 1 8.68 3.04 16.85
CA MET A 1 7.75 2.93 15.71
C MET A 1 7.03 1.58 15.84
N LYS A 2 5.71 1.51 15.57
CA LYS A 2 4.98 0.23 15.57
C LYS A 2 5.56 -0.64 14.45
N GLN A 3 5.81 -1.92 14.72
CA GLN A 3 6.21 -2.88 13.68
C GLN A 3 5.00 -3.15 12.77
N ILE A 4 5.17 -2.98 11.46
CA ILE A 4 4.10 -3.21 10.48
C ILE A 4 3.94 -4.70 10.23
N ASN A 5 2.72 -5.22 10.39
CA ASN A 5 2.42 -6.62 10.12
C ASN A 5 2.03 -6.87 8.65
N TYR A 6 3.01 -7.14 7.80
CA TYR A 6 2.79 -7.48 6.38
C TYR A 6 2.13 -8.85 6.15
N ASN A 7 2.04 -9.72 7.17
CA ASN A 7 1.46 -11.05 7.00
C ASN A 7 -0.06 -11.04 6.72
N ILE A 8 -0.71 -9.88 6.88
CA ILE A 8 -2.10 -9.68 6.48
C ILE A 8 -2.25 -9.73 4.95
N LEU A 9 -1.22 -9.32 4.20
CA LEU A 9 -1.26 -9.31 2.74
C LEU A 9 -0.87 -10.69 2.16
N PRO A 10 -1.31 -11.01 0.93
CA PRO A 10 -0.84 -12.20 0.20
C PRO A 10 0.69 -12.22 0.09
N ASP A 11 1.30 -13.39 0.30
CA ASP A 11 2.77 -13.57 0.40
C ASP A 11 3.54 -12.88 -0.74
N TYR A 12 3.06 -13.02 -1.98
CA TYR A 12 3.70 -12.49 -3.17
C TYR A 12 3.61 -10.96 -3.30
N MET A 13 2.69 -10.32 -2.56
CA MET A 13 2.49 -8.87 -2.57
C MET A 13 3.19 -8.15 -1.40
N ARG A 14 3.63 -8.89 -0.38
CA ARG A 14 4.26 -8.32 0.82
C ARG A 14 5.51 -7.52 0.50
N ASN A 15 6.38 -8.05 -0.37
CA ASN A 15 7.65 -7.40 -0.68
C ASN A 15 7.45 -6.07 -1.42
N GLU A 16 6.47 -6.01 -2.31
CA GLU A 16 6.17 -4.79 -3.06
C GLU A 16 5.54 -3.72 -2.15
N ALA A 17 4.53 -4.09 -1.36
CA ALA A 17 3.94 -3.20 -0.35
C ALA A 17 4.99 -2.70 0.64
N LYS A 18 5.92 -3.56 1.07
CA LYS A 18 7.02 -3.19 1.97
C LYS A 18 7.95 -2.15 1.35
N ARG A 19 8.39 -2.34 0.10
CA ARG A 19 9.27 -1.39 -0.60
C ARG A 19 8.62 -0.02 -0.75
N TYR A 20 7.32 0.02 -1.04
CA TYR A 20 6.57 1.27 -1.09
C TYR A 20 6.47 1.95 0.28
N ILE A 21 6.05 1.24 1.31
CA ILE A 21 5.85 1.84 2.64
C ILE A 21 7.19 2.28 3.24
N GLU A 22 8.23 1.44 3.16
CA GLU A 22 9.50 1.71 3.83
C GLU A 22 10.40 2.64 3.04
N GLU A 23 10.39 2.57 1.71
CA GLU A 23 11.37 3.25 0.85
C GLU A 23 10.74 4.21 -0.17
N GLY A 24 9.40 4.30 -0.22
CA GLY A 24 8.70 5.17 -1.18
C GLY A 24 8.83 4.70 -2.63
N ILE A 25 9.21 3.44 -2.87
CA ILE A 25 9.37 2.93 -4.24
C ILE A 25 7.98 2.74 -4.87
N PRO A 26 7.73 3.27 -6.08
CA PRO A 26 6.46 3.07 -6.80
C PRO A 26 6.12 1.58 -7.01
N CYS A 27 4.84 1.25 -6.93
CA CYS A 27 4.30 -0.09 -7.18
C CYS A 27 3.68 -0.21 -8.57
N GLY A 28 3.29 -1.41 -8.95
CA GLY A 28 2.39 -1.68 -10.07
C GLY A 28 0.99 -1.08 -9.86
N ASP A 29 0.21 -1.12 -10.94
CA ASP A 29 -1.05 -0.39 -11.04
C ASP A 29 -2.12 -0.82 -10.00
N PHE A 30 -2.17 -2.12 -9.66
CA PHE A 30 -3.10 -2.65 -8.67
C PHE A 30 -2.81 -2.08 -7.27
N LEU A 31 -1.59 -2.26 -6.76
CA LEU A 31 -1.22 -1.77 -5.44
C LEU A 31 -1.28 -0.24 -5.38
N THR A 32 -0.94 0.44 -6.47
CA THR A 32 -1.13 1.90 -6.57
C THR A 32 -2.59 2.26 -6.34
N ALA A 33 -3.55 1.61 -7.02
CA ALA A 33 -4.98 1.87 -6.80
C ALA A 33 -5.45 1.53 -5.37
N VAL A 34 -4.90 0.47 -4.76
CA VAL A 34 -5.15 0.13 -3.35
C VAL A 34 -4.68 1.26 -2.42
N PHE A 35 -3.44 1.74 -2.57
CA PHE A 35 -2.91 2.83 -1.74
C PHE A 35 -3.59 4.18 -2.00
N GLU A 36 -4.06 4.43 -3.23
CA GLU A 36 -4.88 5.58 -3.59
C GLU A 36 -6.35 5.45 -3.14
N ASN A 37 -6.68 4.43 -2.34
CA ASN A 37 -8.01 4.17 -1.80
C ASN A 37 -9.10 4.23 -2.89
N ASN A 38 -8.76 3.78 -4.09
CA ASN A 38 -9.63 3.79 -5.25
C ASN A 38 -10.19 2.38 -5.44
N LEU A 39 -11.26 2.08 -4.70
CA LEU A 39 -11.82 0.74 -4.60
C LEU A 39 -12.18 0.15 -5.97
N VAL A 40 -12.87 0.92 -6.81
CA VAL A 40 -13.35 0.45 -8.12
C VAL A 40 -12.18 0.13 -9.04
N GLU A 41 -11.18 1.00 -9.07
CA GLU A 41 -9.96 0.80 -9.87
C GLU A 41 -9.13 -0.38 -9.37
N ALA A 42 -9.02 -0.55 -8.04
CA ALA A 42 -8.31 -1.66 -7.44
C ALA A 42 -8.96 -3.00 -7.80
N PHE A 43 -10.30 -3.10 -7.73
CA PHE A 43 -11.00 -4.30 -8.21
C PHE A 43 -10.83 -4.53 -9.71
N GLY A 44 -10.86 -3.47 -10.53
CA GLY A 44 -10.69 -3.57 -11.97
C GLY A 44 -9.29 -4.05 -12.40
N LYS A 45 -8.28 -3.83 -11.56
CA LYS A 45 -6.87 -4.22 -11.80
C LYS A 45 -6.44 -5.49 -11.08
N ALA A 46 -7.22 -5.98 -10.13
CA ALA A 46 -6.88 -7.16 -9.35
C ALA A 46 -7.04 -8.43 -10.19
N ASP A 47 -6.03 -9.31 -10.13
CA ASP A 47 -6.18 -10.71 -10.52
C ASP A 47 -7.13 -11.46 -9.56
N ASP A 48 -7.53 -12.67 -9.93
CA ASP A 48 -8.45 -13.51 -9.16
C ASP A 48 -8.02 -13.70 -7.70
N THR A 49 -6.71 -13.82 -7.45
CA THR A 49 -6.20 -14.00 -6.09
C THR A 49 -6.35 -12.71 -5.30
N ASN A 50 -5.91 -11.58 -5.85
CA ASN A 50 -6.02 -10.28 -5.19
C ASN A 50 -7.47 -9.87 -4.93
N GLN A 51 -8.39 -10.20 -5.83
CA GLN A 51 -9.83 -9.95 -5.62
C GLN A 51 -10.35 -10.68 -4.37
N MET A 52 -9.93 -11.93 -4.14
CA MET A 52 -10.31 -12.68 -2.94
C MET A 52 -9.76 -12.08 -1.64
N PHE A 53 -8.65 -11.33 -1.71
CA PHE A 53 -7.98 -10.72 -0.55
C PHE A 53 -8.26 -9.22 -0.38
N MET A 54 -9.24 -8.66 -1.08
CA MET A 54 -9.53 -7.20 -1.02
C MET A 54 -9.89 -6.72 0.39
N PHE A 55 -10.52 -7.56 1.21
CA PHE A 55 -10.81 -7.23 2.61
C PHE A 55 -9.52 -7.13 3.43
N GLU A 56 -8.55 -8.03 3.22
CA GLU A 56 -7.25 -8.03 3.86
C GLU A 56 -6.43 -6.79 3.49
N TYR A 57 -6.49 -6.34 2.22
CA TYR A 57 -5.89 -5.07 1.81
C TYR A 57 -6.49 -3.89 2.58
N ALA A 58 -7.82 -3.76 2.62
CA ALA A 58 -8.49 -2.69 3.36
C ALA A 58 -8.15 -2.73 4.86
N LYS A 59 -8.15 -3.93 5.46
CA LYS A 59 -7.78 -4.16 6.86
C LYS A 59 -6.32 -3.75 7.13
N PHE A 60 -5.41 -4.09 6.23
CA PHE A 60 -3.99 -3.73 6.33
C PHE A 60 -3.81 -2.21 6.28
N LEU A 61 -4.44 -1.53 5.31
CA LEU A 61 -4.37 -0.07 5.21
C LEU A 61 -4.88 0.62 6.47
N TYR A 62 -6.02 0.16 7.00
CA TYR A 62 -6.65 0.80 8.15
C TYR A 62 -5.92 0.55 9.47
N ASN A 63 -5.41 -0.67 9.71
CA ASN A 63 -4.89 -1.06 11.02
C ASN A 63 -3.36 -1.06 11.12
N GLU A 64 -2.65 -1.20 9.99
CA GLU A 64 -1.20 -1.41 9.98
C GLU A 64 -0.43 -0.33 9.21
N ALA A 65 -0.90 0.09 8.03
CA ALA A 65 -0.17 1.03 7.19
C ALA A 65 -0.09 2.45 7.81
N PRO A 66 1.04 3.15 7.70
CA PRO A 66 1.16 4.55 8.13
C PRO A 66 0.08 5.43 7.47
N ARG A 67 -0.60 6.28 8.26
CA ARG A 67 -1.74 7.06 7.74
C ARG A 67 -1.41 7.94 6.53
N SER A 68 -0.18 8.42 6.45
CA SER A 68 0.32 9.30 5.39
C SER A 68 0.77 8.58 4.11
N CYS A 69 0.80 7.24 4.10
CA CYS A 69 1.22 6.47 2.93
C CYS A 69 0.06 6.04 2.03
N TRP A 70 -1.18 6.41 2.33
CA TRP A 70 -2.35 5.99 1.55
C TRP A 70 -3.51 6.97 1.74
N GLY A 71 -4.41 7.06 0.77
CA GLY A 71 -5.47 8.06 0.76
C GLY A 71 -5.72 8.54 -0.66
N SER A 72 -5.63 9.84 -0.92
CA SER A 72 -5.76 10.36 -2.28
C SER A 72 -4.50 10.09 -3.11
N LYS A 73 -4.61 10.25 -4.44
CA LYS A 73 -3.45 10.24 -5.34
C LYS A 73 -2.31 11.15 -4.88
N GLU A 74 -2.63 12.37 -4.46
CA GLU A 74 -1.63 13.34 -3.99
C GLU A 74 -0.94 12.86 -2.71
N THR A 75 -1.65 12.09 -1.87
CA THR A 75 -1.06 11.50 -0.66
C THR A 75 -0.02 10.46 -1.03
N VAL A 76 -0.33 9.58 -1.98
CA VAL A 76 0.58 8.54 -2.49
C VAL A 76 1.78 9.16 -3.21
N ASP A 77 1.56 10.12 -4.11
CA ASP A 77 2.61 10.80 -4.84
C ASP A 77 3.58 11.53 -3.88
N LYS A 78 3.05 12.17 -2.83
CA LYS A 78 3.86 12.81 -1.79
C LYS A 78 4.65 11.79 -0.96
N TRP A 79 4.06 10.64 -0.63
CA TRP A 79 4.74 9.58 0.11
C TRP A 79 5.93 9.01 -0.67
N ILE A 80 5.75 8.78 -1.97
CA ILE A 80 6.81 8.35 -2.90
C ILE A 80 7.93 9.41 -2.97
N SER A 81 7.56 10.68 -3.19
CA SER A 81 8.51 11.79 -3.26
C SER A 81 9.34 11.94 -1.98
N ASN A 82 8.72 11.69 -0.82
CA ASN A 82 9.38 11.72 0.47
C ASN A 82 10.25 10.48 0.76
N GLY A 83 10.30 9.47 -0.10
CA GLY A 83 11.12 8.26 0.13
C GLY A 83 10.58 7.33 1.21
N GLY A 84 9.26 7.30 1.41
CA GLY A 84 8.60 6.45 2.39
C GLY A 84 9.04 6.69 3.84
N LEU A 85 8.91 5.69 4.70
CA LEU A 85 9.30 5.81 6.12
C LEU A 85 10.76 6.24 6.29
N LYS A 86 11.67 5.76 5.44
CA LYS A 86 13.09 6.11 5.49
C LYS A 86 13.35 7.61 5.29
N GLY A 87 12.58 8.26 4.41
CA GLY A 87 12.78 9.69 4.14
C GLY A 87 11.92 10.65 4.97
N VAL A 88 10.79 10.20 5.54
CA VAL A 88 10.01 11.04 6.50
C VAL A 88 10.49 10.95 7.95
N SER A 89 11.30 9.94 8.28
CA SER A 89 11.89 9.77 9.62
C SER A 89 13.31 10.34 9.74
N ALA A 90 13.82 10.95 8.66
CA ALA A 90 15.14 11.56 8.58
C ALA A 90 15.10 13.06 8.93
#